data_AF-A0A940PW33-F1
#
_entry.id   AF-A0A940PW33-F1
#
_cell.length_a   1.000
_cell.length_b   1.000
_cell.length_c   1.000
_cell.angle_alpha   90.00
_cell.angle_beta   90.00
_cell.angle_gamma   90.00
#
_symmetry.space_group_name_H-M   'P 1'
#
loop_
_entity.id
_entity.type
_entity.pdbx_description
1 polymer ?
#
loop_
_entity_poly.entity_id
_entity_poly.type
_entity_poly.pdbx_seq_one_letter_code
_entity_poly.pdbx_strand_id
1 'polypeptide(L)' 'MENKSIEEIANSQKNFLSTKEVAAVLGISPLTFRRRVEEYAELFPIERVGRIYRIPKEPFIAYVRTGKAHK' A
#
# COMPACT_ATOMS: atom_id res chain seq x y z
N MET A 1 11.79 -11.60 7.97
CA MET A 1 10.53 -10.93 7.57
C MET A 1 10.28 -11.32 6.13
N GLU A 2 9.17 -11.97 5.83
CA GLU A 2 8.81 -12.33 4.45
C GLU A 2 8.46 -11.04 3.70
N ASN A 3 9.36 -10.59 2.82
CA ASN A 3 9.07 -9.51 1.89
C ASN A 3 8.13 -10.07 0.82
N LYS A 4 6.84 -9.79 0.93
CA LYS A 4 5.93 -10.15 -0.17
C LYS A 4 6.26 -9.33 -1.40
N SER A 5 6.46 -10.00 -2.53
CA SER A 5 6.76 -9.33 -3.78
C SER A 5 5.51 -8.63 -4.34
N ILE A 6 5.71 -7.64 -5.22
CA ILE A 6 4.60 -6.92 -5.85
C ILE A 6 3.75 -7.87 -6.72
N GLU A 7 4.37 -8.91 -7.28
CA GLU A 7 3.76 -9.96 -8.10
C GLU A 7 2.85 -10.87 -7.26
N GLU A 8 3.29 -11.26 -6.06
CA GLU A 8 2.46 -12.04 -5.14
C GLU A 8 1.20 -11.27 -4.72
N ILE A 9 1.34 -9.97 -4.49
CA ILE A 9 0.22 -9.10 -4.17
C ILE A 9 -0.72 -8.96 -5.38
N ALA A 10 -0.17 -8.74 -6.57
CA ALA A 10 -0.94 -8.62 -7.81
C ALA A 10 -1.81 -9.87 -8.06
N ASN A 11 -1.24 -11.05 -7.87
CA ASN A 11 -1.90 -12.34 -8.07
C ASN A 11 -2.87 -12.73 -6.94
N SER A 12 -2.89 -11.99 -5.82
CA SER A 12 -3.81 -12.26 -4.72
C SER A 12 -5.26 -11.87 -5.06
N GLN A 13 -6.24 -12.62 -4.57
CA GLN A 13 -7.67 -12.31 -4.73
C GLN A 13 -8.15 -11.12 -3.86
N LYS A 14 -7.24 -10.43 -3.16
CA LYS A 14 -7.60 -9.31 -2.29
C LYS A 14 -7.84 -8.04 -3.10
N ASN A 15 -8.88 -7.29 -2.75
CA ASN A 15 -9.11 -5.95 -3.30
C ASN A 15 -8.37 -4.85 -2.52
N PHE A 16 -8.06 -5.11 -1.25
CA PHE A 16 -7.39 -4.16 -0.37
C PHE A 16 -6.17 -4.78 0.30
N LEU A 17 -5.15 -3.95 0.47
CA LEU A 17 -3.91 -4.28 1.16
C LEU A 17 -3.93 -3.66 2.55
N SER A 18 -3.26 -4.36 3.46
CA SER A 18 -2.96 -3.86 4.79
C SER A 18 -1.73 -2.94 4.77
N THR A 19 -1.60 -2.11 5.81
CA THR A 19 -0.37 -1.34 6.07
C THR A 19 0.90 -2.18 6.02
N LYS A 20 0.85 -3.45 6.48
CA LYS A 20 2.04 -4.32 6.50
C LYS A 20 2.45 -4.73 5.09
N GLU A 21 1.48 -5.09 4.24
CA GLU A 21 1.72 -5.49 2.85
C GLU A 21 2.29 -4.32 2.04
N VAL A 22 1.69 -3.14 2.17
CA VAL A 22 2.19 -1.93 1.51
C VAL A 22 3.59 -1.55 1.98
N ALA A 23 3.84 -1.55 3.29
CA ALA A 23 5.13 -1.20 3.84
C ALA A 23 6.24 -2.18 3.40
N ALA A 24 5.93 -3.47 3.28
CA ALA A 24 6.87 -4.47 2.77
C ALA A 24 7.27 -4.20 1.33
N VAL A 25 6.30 -3.88 0.45
CA VAL A 25 6.58 -3.52 -0.95
C VAL A 25 7.42 -2.24 -1.05
N LEU A 26 7.12 -1.24 -0.23
CA LEU A 26 7.85 0.03 -0.21
C LEU A 26 9.22 -0.07 0.47
N GLY A 27 9.58 -1.20 1.06
CA GLY A 27 10.85 -1.38 1.77
C GLY A 27 10.97 -0.56 3.06
N ILE A 28 9.85 -0.24 3.72
CA ILE A 28 9.81 0.58 4.94
C ILE A 28 9.12 -0.16 6.09
N SER A 29 9.26 0.38 7.31
CA SER A 29 8.51 -0.16 8.45
C SER A 29 7.01 0.21 8.37
N PRO A 30 6.10 -0.67 8.85
CA PRO A 30 4.67 -0.34 8.96
C PRO A 30 4.39 0.90 9.82
N LEU A 31 5.25 1.17 10.82
CA LEU A 31 5.16 2.37 11.65
C LEU A 31 5.50 3.62 10.85
N THR A 32 6.54 3.57 10.01
CA THR A 32 6.91 4.65 9.09
C THR A 32 5.76 4.98 8.15
N PHE A 33 5.14 3.96 7.55
CA PHE A 33 3.97 4.14 6.70
C PHE A 33 2.83 4.87 7.44
N ARG A 34 2.49 4.43 8.66
CA ARG A 34 1.43 5.07 9.45
C ARG A 34 1.73 6.51 9.83
N ARG A 35 2.99 6.83 10.13
CA ARG A 35 3.41 8.20 10.47
C ARG A 35 3.30 9.16 9.29
N ARG A 36 3.51 8.65 8.08
CA ARG A 36 3.51 9.43 6.82
C ARG A 36 2.28 9.13 5.96
N VAL A 37 1.18 8.67 6.57
CA VAL A 37 0.01 8.20 5.83
C VAL A 37 -0.61 9.30 4.97
N GLU A 38 -0.65 10.53 5.47
CA GLU A 38 -1.14 11.70 4.72
C GLU A 38 -0.26 11.99 3.50
N GLU A 39 1.05 11.82 3.61
CA GLU A 39 1.97 11.98 2.46
C GLU A 39 1.74 10.89 1.41
N TYR A 40 1.51 9.64 1.82
CA TYR A 40 1.21 8.55 0.90
C TYR A 40 -0.19 8.66 0.28
N ALA A 41 -1.14 9.28 0.98
CA ALA A 41 -2.47 9.55 0.47
C ALA A 41 -2.44 10.50 -0.74
N GLU A 42 -1.35 11.26 -0.93
CA GLU A 42 -1.13 12.06 -2.14
C GLU A 42 -0.78 11.22 -3.37
N LEU A 43 -0.34 9.98 -3.19
CA LEU A 43 0.18 9.12 -4.24
C LEU A 43 -0.81 8.03 -4.67
N PHE A 44 -1.63 7.53 -3.76
CA PHE A 44 -2.68 6.54 -4.03
C PHE A 44 -3.75 6.61 -2.92
N PRO A 45 -4.96 6.06 -3.14
CA PRO A 45 -6.04 6.20 -2.19
C PRO A 45 -5.74 5.38 -0.93
N ILE A 46 -6.11 5.94 0.23
CA ILE A 46 -5.99 5.26 1.52
C ILE A 46 -7.31 5.46 2.26
N GLU A 47 -8.00 4.36 2.54
CA GLU A 47 -9.26 4.39 3.26
C GLU A 47 -9.02 4.06 4.74
N ARG A 48 -9.53 4.91 5.65
CA ARG A 48 -9.50 4.64 7.09
C ARG A 48 -10.81 4.01 7.53
N VAL A 49 -10.76 2.75 7.96
CA VAL A 49 -11.89 2.02 8.55
C VAL A 49 -11.60 1.81 10.03
N GLY A 50 -12.13 2.71 10.86
CA GLY A 50 -11.86 2.76 12.30
C GLY A 50 -10.37 3.00 12.59
N ARG A 51 -9.68 1.99 13.12
CA ARG A 51 -8.25 2.03 13.47
C ARG A 51 -7.33 1.43 12.39
N ILE A 52 -7.90 0.97 11.28
CA ILE A 52 -7.17 0.24 10.23
C ILE A 52 -7.19 1.06 8.94
N TYR A 53 -6.07 1.06 8.21
CA TYR A 53 -5.98 1.58 6.85
C TYR A 53 -6.17 0.44 5.85
N ARG A 54 -7.03 0.66 4.86
CA ARG A 54 -7.22 -0.19 3.68
C ARG A 54 -6.68 0.55 2.46
N ILE A 55 -5.79 -0.09 1.74
CA ILE A 55 -5.17 0.48 0.55
C ILE A 55 -5.72 -0.27 -0.66
N PRO A 56 -6.47 0.35 -1.58
CA PRO A 56 -6.93 -0.31 -2.80
C PRO A 56 -5.75 -0.88 -3.58
N LYS A 57 -5.82 -2.17 -3.88
CA LYS A 57 -4.71 -2.94 -4.45
C LYS A 57 -4.27 -2.38 -5.81
N GLU A 58 -5.24 -2.11 -6.69
CA GLU A 58 -4.98 -1.71 -8.07
C GLU A 58 -4.26 -0.35 -8.19
N PRO A 59 -4.74 0.75 -7.56
CA PRO A 59 -4.01 2.02 -7.53
C PRO A 59 -2.61 1.91 -6.93
N PHE A 60 -2.46 1.12 -5.85
CA PHE A 60 -1.16 0.93 -5.23
C PHE A 60 -0.16 0.22 -6.16
N ILE A 61 -0.59 -0.85 -6.84
CA ILE A 61 0.26 -1.54 -7.83
C ILE A 61 0.61 -0.61 -8.98
N ALA A 62 -0.34 0.20 -9.48
CA ALA A 62 -0.09 1.17 -10.54
C ALA A 62 0.96 2.21 -10.12
N TYR A 63 0.87 2.73 -8.90
CA TYR A 63 1.89 3.62 -8.33
C TYR A 63 3.26 2.95 -8.27
N VAL A 64 3.37 1.73 -7.71
CA VAL A 64 4.65 1.03 -7.57
C VAL A 64 5.32 0.77 -8.93
N ARG A 65 4.53 0.45 -9.96
CA ARG A 65 5.05 0.17 -11.31
C ARG A 65 5.46 1.41 -12.09
N THR A 66 4.78 2.54 -11.86
CA THR A 66 4.92 3.74 -12.72
C THR A 66 5.62 4.90 -12.03
N GLY A 67 5.69 4.89 -10.69
CA GLY A 67 6.13 6.02 -9.87
C GLY A 67 5.17 7.22 -9.88
N LYS A 68 4.00 7.12 -10.53
CA LYS A 68 3.04 8.22 -10.68
C LYS A 68 1.89 8.10 -9.69
N ALA A 69 1.37 9.25 -9.25
CA ALA A 69 0.18 9.28 -8.42
C ALA A 69 -1.04 8.70 -9.16
N HIS A 70 -1.82 7.86 -8.49
CA HIS A 70 -3.06 7.26 -9.00
C HIS A 70 -4.13 7.45 -7.93
N LYS A 71 -4.77 8.63 -7.90
CA LYS A 71 -5.86 8.97 -6.98
C LYS A 71 -7.23 8.61 -7.56
#